data_AF-M0DY23-F1
#
_entry.id   AF-M0DY23-F1
#
_cell.length_a   1.000
_cell.length_b   1.000
_cell.length_c   1.000
_cell.angle_alpha   90.00
_cell.angle_beta   90.00
_cell.angle_gamma   90.00
#
_symmetry.space_group_name_H-M   'P 1'
#
loop_
_entity.id
_entity.type
_entity.pdbx_description
1 polymer ?
#
loop_
_entity_poly.entity_id
_entity_poly.type
_entity_poly.pdbx_seq_one_letter_code
_entity_poly.pdbx_strand_id
1 'polypeptide(L)'
;VGIETSLVVANYLLPEEYGDNAFFADRRAQQAQYLAEIRDRFDAPLMLAPLRRDEPIGLDELSAFGDEVTGLADVADADAPEVTPS
;
A
#
# COMPACT_ATOMS: atom_id res chain seq x y z
N VAL A 1 22.54 8.52 -12.08
CA VAL A 1 22.58 7.15 -11.53
C VAL A 1 21.52 6.36 -12.28
N GLY A 2 21.87 5.41 -13.15
CA GLY A 2 20.91 4.76 -14.07
C GLY A 2 20.00 3.73 -13.39
N ILE A 3 19.34 4.11 -12.31
CA ILE A 3 18.41 3.25 -11.56
C ILE A 3 16.99 3.66 -11.96
N GLU A 4 16.21 2.68 -12.41
CA GLU A 4 14.83 2.85 -12.81
C GLU A 4 13.88 2.65 -11.62
N THR A 5 12.80 3.43 -11.57
CA THR A 5 11.76 3.28 -10.56
C THR A 5 10.82 2.15 -10.96
N SER A 6 10.79 1.06 -10.21
CA SER A 6 9.96 -0.10 -10.54
C SER A 6 8.56 -0.08 -9.91
N LEU A 7 8.34 0.71 -8.86
CA LEU A 7 7.07 0.79 -8.13
C LEU A 7 7.01 2.06 -7.29
N VAL A 8 5.83 2.66 -7.19
CA VAL A 8 5.50 3.71 -6.22
C VAL A 8 4.41 3.20 -5.29
N VAL A 9 4.53 3.49 -3.98
CA VAL A 9 3.50 3.16 -2.98
C VAL A 9 2.92 4.44 -2.42
N ALA A 10 1.61 4.64 -2.56
CA ALA A 10 0.86 5.69 -1.89
C ALA A 10 0.22 5.13 -0.62
N ASN A 11 0.81 5.46 0.53
CA ASN A 11 0.34 4.99 1.84
C ASN A 11 -0.65 5.95 2.49
N TYR A 12 -1.42 5.44 3.46
CA TYR A 12 -2.41 6.17 4.24
C TYR A 12 -3.56 6.75 3.41
N LEU A 13 -3.99 6.03 2.37
CA LEU A 13 -5.22 6.40 1.67
C LEU A 13 -6.43 6.23 2.57
N LEU A 14 -7.23 7.28 2.68
CA LEU A 14 -8.38 7.30 3.58
C LEU A 14 -9.49 6.39 3.03
N PRO A 15 -9.87 5.31 3.72
CA PRO A 15 -10.95 4.43 3.27
C PRO A 15 -12.29 5.17 3.13
N GLU A 16 -13.15 4.69 2.24
CA GLU A 16 -14.46 5.32 2.00
C GLU A 16 -15.38 5.21 3.22
N GLU A 17 -15.26 4.13 3.97
CA GLU A 17 -16.03 3.88 5.19
C GLU A 17 -15.60 4.77 6.37
N TYR A 18 -14.47 5.49 6.28
CA TYR A 18 -13.98 6.36 7.35
C TYR A 18 -14.63 7.73 7.28
N GLY A 19 -15.80 7.85 7.90
CA GLY A 19 -16.48 9.13 8.11
C GLY A 19 -17.02 9.79 6.83
N ASP A 20 -18.15 10.47 6.99
CA ASP A 20 -18.97 11.03 5.91
C ASP A 20 -19.18 12.54 6.03
N ASN A 21 -18.34 13.20 6.82
CA ASN A 21 -18.41 14.65 7.03
C ASN A 21 -17.48 15.44 6.09
N ALA A 22 -17.62 16.76 6.11
CA ALA A 22 -16.88 17.68 5.25
C ALA A 22 -15.34 17.51 5.37
N PHE A 23 -14.82 17.26 6.57
CA PHE A 23 -13.38 17.04 6.75
C PHE A 23 -12.89 15.81 5.98
N PHE A 24 -13.58 14.68 6.05
CA PHE A 24 -13.18 13.47 5.32
C PHE A 24 -13.37 13.63 3.81
N ALA A 25 -14.43 14.33 3.37
CA ALA A 25 -14.64 14.67 1.96
C ALA A 25 -13.48 15.51 1.40
N ASP A 26 -13.07 16.56 2.12
CA ASP A 26 -11.94 17.42 1.72
C ASP A 26 -10.63 16.64 1.65
N ARG A 27 -10.39 15.72 2.61
CA ARG A 27 -9.20 14.86 2.60
C ARG A 27 -9.18 13.90 1.42
N ARG A 28 -10.31 13.28 1.08
CA ARG A 28 -10.41 12.42 -0.11
C ARG A 28 -10.18 13.19 -1.40
N ALA A 29 -10.75 14.39 -1.51
CA ALA A 29 -10.53 15.26 -2.67
C ALA A 29 -9.04 15.63 -2.81
N GLN A 30 -8.39 15.97 -1.70
CA GLN A 30 -6.96 16.28 -1.70
C GLN A 30 -6.09 15.07 -2.08
N GLN A 31 -6.41 13.88 -1.57
CA GLN A 31 -5.69 12.65 -1.92
C GLN A 31 -5.88 12.30 -3.40
N ALA A 32 -7.08 12.46 -3.95
CA ALA A 32 -7.36 12.23 -5.37
C ALA A 32 -6.52 13.14 -6.28
N GLN A 33 -6.36 14.41 -5.92
CA GLN A 33 -5.50 15.34 -6.66
C GLN A 33 -4.04 14.84 -6.70
N TYR A 34 -3.47 14.49 -5.54
CA TYR A 34 -2.08 14.04 -5.50
C TYR A 34 -1.87 12.69 -6.19
N LEU A 35 -2.85 11.79 -6.15
CA LEU A 35 -2.79 10.54 -6.87
C LEU A 35 -2.75 10.76 -8.39
N ALA A 36 -3.45 11.76 -8.92
CA ALA A 36 -3.34 12.14 -10.32
C ALA A 36 -1.93 12.67 -10.64
N GLU A 37 -1.39 13.56 -9.81
CA GLU A 37 -0.03 14.11 -9.99
C GLU A 37 1.05 13.01 -9.93
N ILE A 38 0.91 12.01 -9.06
CA ILE A 38 1.82 10.87 -8.96
C ILE A 38 1.78 10.04 -10.26
N ARG A 39 0.58 9.74 -10.76
CA ARG A 39 0.39 8.97 -12.00
C ARG A 39 0.98 9.68 -13.22
N ASP A 40 0.90 11.00 -13.27
CA ASP A 40 1.49 11.79 -14.37
C ASP A 40 3.01 11.90 -14.28
N ARG A 41 3.57 11.82 -13.06
CA ARG A 41 5.00 12.04 -12.81
C ARG A 41 5.84 10.77 -12.89
N PHE A 42 5.28 9.63 -12.48
CA PHE A 42 6.01 8.37 -12.39
C PHE A 42 5.51 7.38 -13.44
N ASP A 43 6.40 7.01 -14.36
CA ASP A 43 6.17 5.90 -15.30
C ASP A 43 6.46 4.56 -14.60
N ALA A 44 5.74 4.30 -13.51
CA ALA A 44 5.88 3.09 -12.72
C ALA A 44 4.50 2.68 -12.17
N PRO A 45 4.28 1.38 -11.92
CA PRO A 45 3.08 0.93 -11.22
C PRO A 45 2.89 1.68 -9.89
N LEU A 46 1.63 1.96 -9.56
CA LEU A 46 1.24 2.60 -8.31
C LEU A 46 0.42 1.63 -7.47
N MET A 47 0.95 1.29 -6.29
CA MET A 47 0.28 0.50 -5.26
C MET A 47 -0.33 1.43 -4.21
N LEU A 48 -1.55 1.12 -3.77
CA LEU A 48 -2.30 1.93 -2.81
C LEU A 48 -2.43 1.16 -1.51
N ALA A 49 -2.02 1.78 -0.40
CA ALA A 49 -2.15 1.19 0.93
C ALA A 49 -3.11 2.03 1.80
N PRO A 50 -4.15 1.41 2.38
CA PRO A 50 -5.16 2.12 3.15
C PRO A 50 -4.63 2.61 4.50
N LEU A 51 -5.22 3.70 5.01
CA LEU A 51 -5.03 4.15 6.39
C LEU A 51 -5.74 3.18 7.33
N ARG A 52 -4.96 2.50 8.18
CA ARG A 52 -5.48 1.62 9.22
C ARG A 52 -5.88 2.42 10.46
N ARG A 53 -6.84 1.88 11.20
CA ARG A 53 -7.27 2.42 12.50
C ARG A 53 -6.20 2.26 13.56
N ASP A 54 -5.51 1.12 13.53
CA ASP A 54 -4.47 0.74 14.47
C ASP A 54 -3.17 0.48 13.69
N GLU A 55 -2.03 0.78 14.33
CA GLU A 55 -0.71 0.54 13.77
C GLU A 55 -0.41 -0.97 13.74
N PRO A 56 0.06 -1.54 12.61
CA PRO A 56 0.53 -2.93 12.59
C PRO A 56 1.77 -3.08 13.47
N ILE A 57 1.67 -3.83 14.56
CA ILE A 57 2.79 -4.08 15.47
C ILE A 57 3.12 -5.57 15.50
N GLY A 58 4.40 -5.88 15.31
CA GLY A 58 4.90 -7.26 15.29
C GLY A 58 4.82 -7.92 13.91
N LEU A 59 5.50 -9.05 13.77
CA LEU A 59 5.67 -9.72 12.48
C LEU A 59 4.33 -10.16 11.87
N ASP A 60 3.44 -10.73 12.68
CA ASP A 60 2.16 -11.25 12.20
C ASP A 60 1.28 -10.15 11.59
N GLU A 61 1.18 -9.00 12.26
CA GLU A 61 0.37 -7.88 11.76
C GLU A 61 1.02 -7.19 10.55
N LEU A 62 2.34 -7.13 10.49
CA LEU A 62 3.08 -6.60 9.33
C LEU A 62 2.93 -7.52 8.12
N SER A 63 3.00 -8.84 8.32
CA SER A 63 2.79 -9.83 7.26
C SER A 63 1.36 -9.77 6.73
N ALA A 64 0.36 -9.77 7.61
CA ALA A 64 -1.04 -9.66 7.21
C ALA A 64 -1.31 -8.37 6.41
N PHE A 65 -0.71 -7.25 6.81
CA PHE A 65 -0.83 -6.00 6.07
C PHE A 65 -0.12 -6.05 4.72
N GLY A 66 1.07 -6.66 4.65
CA GLY A 66 1.78 -6.89 3.40
C GLY A 66 0.94 -7.70 2.42
N ASP A 67 0.31 -8.77 2.88
CA ASP A 67 -0.55 -9.63 2.09
C ASP A 67 -1.78 -8.89 1.56
N GLU A 68 -2.44 -8.09 2.40
CA GLU A 68 -3.59 -7.25 2.04
C GLU A 68 -3.24 -6.25 0.93
N VAL A 69 -2.10 -5.55 1.06
CA VAL A 69 -1.72 -4.46 0.16
C VAL A 69 -1.13 -4.97 -1.16
N THR A 70 -0.39 -6.07 -1.13
CA THR A 70 0.30 -6.58 -2.31
C THR A 70 -0.53 -7.59 -3.10
N GLY A 71 -1.55 -8.21 -2.46
CA GLY A 71 -2.25 -9.36 -3.04
C GLY A 71 -1.34 -10.58 -3.25
N LEU A 72 -0.14 -10.59 -2.65
CA LEU A 72 0.84 -11.68 -2.77
C LEU A 72 0.55 -12.85 -1.82
N ALA A 73 -0.54 -12.81 -1.05
CA ALA A 73 -0.98 -13.93 -0.23
C ALA A 73 -1.06 -15.24 -1.04
N ASP A 74 -1.47 -15.15 -2.30
CA ASP A 74 -1.58 -16.28 -3.22
C ASP A 74 -0.24 -16.74 -3.82
N VAL A 75 0.83 -15.96 -3.65
CA VAL A 75 2.19 -16.25 -4.19
C VAL A 75 3.08 -16.93 -3.15
N ALA A 76 2.84 -16.69 -1.86
CA ALA A 76 3.65 -17.25 -0.77
C ALA A 76 3.59 -18.79 -0.67
N ASP A 77 2.50 -19.40 -1.15
CA ASP A 77 2.33 -20.86 -1.14
C ASP A 77 3.12 -21.59 -2.26
N ALA A 78 3.67 -20.85 -3.23
CA ALA A 78 4.25 -21.45 -4.43
C ALA A 78 5.76 -21.68 -4.39
N ASP A 79 6.53 -20.99 -3.52
CA ASP A 79 7.98 -20.94 -3.70
C ASP A 79 8.81 -20.64 -2.43
N ALA A 80 8.42 -21.14 -1.25
CA ALA A 80 9.30 -21.09 -0.08
C ALA A 80 10.36 -22.22 -0.15
N PRO A 81 11.62 -21.97 -0.55
CA PRO A 81 12.67 -22.97 -0.39
C PRO A 81 12.85 -23.25 1.10
N GLU A 82 12.88 -24.54 1.45
CA GLU A 82 13.18 -25.04 2.79
C GLU A 82 14.55 -24.49 3.24
N VAL A 83 14.55 -23.42 4.02
CA VAL A 83 15.76 -22.86 4.62
C VAL A 83 16.16 -23.74 5.80
N THR A 84 16.94 -24.78 5.53
CA THR A 84 17.61 -25.56 6.57
C THR A 84 18.72 -24.70 7.21
N PRO A 85 18.63 -24.33 8.50
CA PRO A 85 19.73 -23.67 9.17
C PRO A 85 20.91 -24.64 9.28
N SER A 86 22.10 -24.19 8.88
CA SER A 86 23.38 -24.89 9.08
C SER A 86 23.91 -24.71 10.50
#